data_AF-A0A8H2XVB5-F1
#
_entry.id   AF-A0A8H2XVB5-F1
#
_cell.length_a   1.000
_cell.length_b   1.000
_cell.length_c   1.000
_cell.angle_alpha   90.00
_cell.angle_beta   90.00
_cell.angle_gamma   90.00
#
_symmetry.space_group_name_H-M   'P 1'
#
loop_
_entity.id
_entity.type
_entity.pdbx_description
1 polymer ?
#
loop_
_entity_poly.entity_id
_entity_poly.type
_entity_poly.pdbx_seq_one_letter_code
_entity_poly.pdbx_strand_id
1 'polypeptide(L)'
;MYRSFLPVTIRADRWLPAKMNLEIIRTLQEKIVPTVFTPRGVYDGRKNLFTSRRLPLRDPGRKSQSFNVTLRPPYEIPAPRVYQVDIRLVGHVNPVTLKQYCKGQISAVNDIVPSLAPLHLALQAKPKLSLPFYARSLLTDREVRPLGGGIELWRGYFQSIRPGVSSLLLNVDISTGAMYAPGPMIQLCSQILGGQDPATLTPGIGLSDRDCLKLQRFFSRARFIVVGRTHAGGGERRPKVIHRFTTQGASSLRFTNQQGFETSVSEHFSSLGVTLSHPECICVQTSAGAVYPIELCYIIPGQLMRRSLP
;
A
#
# COMPACT_ATOMS: atom_id res chain seq x y z
N MET A 1 -14.32 -34.01 -9.64
CA MET A 1 -13.85 -33.09 -10.70
C MET A 1 -12.64 -32.33 -10.18
N TYR A 2 -11.44 -32.65 -10.69
CA TYR A 2 -10.14 -32.21 -10.16
C TYR A 2 -9.95 -30.70 -10.36
N ARG A 3 -9.84 -29.95 -9.26
CA ARG A 3 -9.59 -28.50 -9.29
C ARG A 3 -8.08 -28.29 -9.34
N SER A 4 -7.60 -27.59 -10.36
CA SER A 4 -6.16 -27.36 -10.59
C SER A 4 -5.77 -26.01 -10.00
N PHE A 5 -4.60 -25.90 -9.38
CA PHE A 5 -4.19 -24.69 -8.65
C PHE A 5 -2.81 -24.21 -9.13
N LEU A 6 -2.57 -22.89 -9.21
CA LEU A 6 -1.44 -22.32 -9.97
C LEU A 6 -0.75 -21.23 -9.15
N PRO A 7 0.38 -21.47 -8.46
CA PRO A 7 1.10 -20.33 -7.92
C PRO A 7 1.64 -19.45 -9.06
N VAL A 8 1.66 -18.15 -8.81
CA VAL A 8 2.06 -17.14 -9.78
C VAL A 8 3.31 -16.45 -9.25
N THR A 9 4.43 -16.63 -9.94
CA THR A 9 5.64 -15.87 -9.60
C THR A 9 5.60 -14.56 -10.37
N ILE A 10 5.18 -13.47 -9.70
CA ILE A 10 5.38 -12.14 -10.28
C ILE A 10 6.88 -11.81 -10.21
N ARG A 11 7.52 -11.67 -11.38
CA ARG A 11 8.86 -11.08 -11.48
C ARG A 11 8.68 -9.58 -11.72
N ALA A 12 8.86 -8.80 -10.67
CA ALA A 12 9.04 -7.36 -10.80
C ALA A 12 10.47 -7.04 -10.39
N ASP A 13 11.16 -6.20 -11.17
CA ASP A 13 12.55 -5.78 -10.90
C ASP A 13 12.75 -5.09 -9.54
N ARG A 14 11.66 -4.82 -8.80
CA ARG A 14 11.65 -4.29 -7.42
C ARG A 14 10.53 -4.92 -6.62
N TRP A 15 10.74 -5.09 -5.30
CA TRP A 15 9.70 -5.52 -4.36
C TRP A 15 8.52 -4.53 -4.38
N LEU A 16 7.38 -4.94 -4.94
CA LEU A 16 6.16 -4.12 -4.99
C LEU A 16 5.30 -4.31 -3.73
N PRO A 17 4.55 -3.28 -3.30
CA PRO A 17 3.56 -3.42 -2.22
C PRO A 17 2.46 -4.43 -2.60
N ALA A 18 1.97 -5.20 -1.61
CA ALA A 18 0.95 -6.22 -1.84
C ALA A 18 -0.33 -5.71 -2.54
N LYS A 19 -0.78 -4.49 -2.19
CA LYS A 19 -1.96 -3.85 -2.84
C LYS A 19 -1.73 -3.64 -4.34
N MET A 20 -0.51 -3.26 -4.72
CA MET A 20 -0.13 -3.07 -6.13
C MET A 20 -0.07 -4.42 -6.87
N ASN A 21 0.47 -5.46 -6.24
CA ASN A 21 0.46 -6.80 -6.83
C ASN A 21 -0.97 -7.32 -7.04
N LEU A 22 -1.88 -7.09 -6.07
CA LEU A 22 -3.30 -7.44 -6.20
C LEU A 22 -3.95 -6.73 -7.39
N GLU A 23 -3.64 -5.45 -7.58
CA GLU A 23 -4.17 -4.64 -8.69
C GLU A 23 -3.64 -5.09 -10.07
N ILE A 24 -2.35 -5.44 -10.16
CA ILE A 24 -1.75 -6.00 -11.38
C ILE A 24 -2.45 -7.30 -11.78
N ILE A 25 -2.59 -8.25 -10.84
CA ILE A 25 -3.24 -9.53 -11.13
C ILE A 25 -4.73 -9.34 -11.39
N ARG A 26 -5.42 -8.42 -10.71
CA ARG A 26 -6.81 -8.07 -11.04
C ARG A 26 -6.91 -7.57 -12.47
N THR A 27 -6.05 -6.63 -12.88
CA THR A 27 -6.05 -6.05 -14.23
C THR A 27 -5.78 -7.12 -15.29
N LEU A 28 -4.84 -8.04 -15.03
CA LEU A 28 -4.57 -9.18 -15.89
C LEU A 28 -5.83 -10.02 -16.13
N GLN A 29 -6.54 -10.37 -15.05
CA GLN A 29 -7.71 -11.23 -15.07
C GLN A 29 -8.98 -10.54 -15.62
N GLU A 30 -9.11 -9.22 -15.45
CA GLU A 30 -10.33 -8.48 -15.80
C GLU A 30 -10.25 -7.81 -17.17
N LYS A 31 -9.06 -7.32 -17.57
CA LYS A 31 -8.91 -6.44 -18.74
C LYS A 31 -8.01 -7.02 -19.82
N ILE A 32 -6.89 -7.65 -19.46
CA ILE A 32 -5.87 -8.07 -20.43
C ILE A 32 -6.21 -9.42 -21.07
N VAL A 33 -6.52 -10.44 -20.26
CA VAL A 33 -6.85 -11.80 -20.75
C VAL A 33 -8.04 -12.41 -20.00
N PRO A 34 -9.23 -11.77 -20.04
CA PRO A 34 -10.40 -12.24 -19.28
C PRO A 34 -10.86 -13.65 -19.65
N THR A 35 -10.71 -14.04 -20.92
CA THR A 35 -11.07 -15.38 -21.42
C THR A 35 -10.25 -16.51 -20.78
N VAL A 36 -9.00 -16.24 -20.43
CA VAL A 36 -8.13 -17.20 -19.73
C VAL A 36 -8.64 -17.39 -18.30
N PHE A 37 -9.03 -16.32 -17.60
CA PHE A 37 -9.41 -16.30 -16.18
C PHE A 37 -10.93 -16.28 -15.94
N THR A 38 -11.65 -17.20 -16.58
CA THR A 38 -13.10 -17.35 -16.39
C THR A 38 -13.42 -18.75 -15.83
N PRO A 39 -13.70 -18.93 -14.53
CA PRO A 39 -13.84 -17.91 -13.50
C PRO A 39 -12.48 -17.38 -13.01
N ARG A 40 -12.52 -16.22 -12.35
CA ARG A 40 -11.34 -15.52 -11.82
C ARG A 40 -10.70 -16.32 -10.68
N GLY A 41 -9.38 -16.24 -10.59
CA GLY A 41 -8.60 -16.76 -9.48
C GLY A 41 -8.43 -15.76 -8.33
N VAL A 42 -8.05 -16.30 -7.17
CA VAL A 42 -7.81 -15.57 -5.93
C VAL A 42 -6.31 -15.53 -5.63
N TYR A 43 -5.78 -14.33 -5.36
CA TYR A 43 -4.35 -14.08 -5.27
C TYR A 43 -3.96 -13.58 -3.88
N ASP A 44 -2.84 -14.05 -3.35
CA ASP A 44 -2.35 -13.68 -2.02
C ASP A 44 -1.65 -12.31 -1.94
N GLY A 45 -1.43 -11.65 -3.08
CA GLY A 45 -0.70 -10.39 -3.16
C GLY A 45 0.82 -10.55 -3.18
N ARG A 46 1.34 -11.81 -3.24
CA ARG A 46 2.76 -12.13 -3.25
C ARG A 46 3.18 -13.12 -4.34
N LYS A 47 2.78 -14.39 -4.22
CA LYS A 47 3.27 -15.49 -5.08
C LYS A 47 2.24 -16.56 -5.38
N ASN A 48 1.09 -16.59 -4.71
CA ASN A 48 0.15 -17.70 -4.82
C ASN A 48 -1.17 -17.23 -5.40
N LEU A 49 -1.51 -17.73 -6.60
CA LEU A 49 -2.82 -17.60 -7.21
C LEU A 49 -3.53 -18.96 -7.11
N PHE A 50 -4.84 -18.95 -6.92
CA PHE A 50 -5.64 -20.17 -6.89
C PHE A 50 -6.79 -19.99 -7.85
N THR A 51 -7.01 -20.98 -8.72
CA THR A 51 -8.08 -21.00 -9.71
C THR A 51 -8.93 -22.25 -9.50
N SER A 52 -10.19 -22.22 -9.91
CA SER A 52 -11.07 -23.39 -9.76
C SER A 52 -10.90 -24.43 -10.87
N ARG A 53 -10.24 -24.05 -11.97
CA ARG A 53 -9.96 -24.90 -13.14
C ARG A 53 -8.55 -24.68 -13.64
N ARG A 54 -8.04 -25.65 -14.43
CA ARG A 54 -6.78 -25.48 -15.15
C ARG A 54 -6.91 -24.35 -16.17
N LEU A 55 -5.98 -23.40 -16.14
CA LEU A 55 -5.93 -22.33 -17.13
C LEU A 55 -5.39 -22.87 -18.47
N PRO A 56 -5.94 -22.41 -19.61
CA PRO A 56 -5.48 -22.79 -20.95
C PRO A 56 -4.21 -22.00 -21.33
N LEU A 57 -3.09 -22.31 -20.69
CA LEU A 57 -1.80 -21.65 -20.95
C LEU A 57 -1.19 -22.14 -22.27
N ARG A 58 -0.52 -21.23 -23.01
CA ARG A 58 -0.06 -21.45 -24.40
C ARG A 58 1.30 -22.17 -24.57
N ASP A 59 2.12 -22.29 -23.53
CA ASP A 59 3.46 -22.90 -23.59
C ASP A 59 3.40 -24.41 -23.90
N PRO A 60 4.37 -25.00 -24.64
CA PRO A 60 4.52 -26.46 -24.77
C PRO A 60 4.44 -27.18 -23.41
N GLY A 61 3.43 -28.04 -23.27
CA GLY A 61 3.08 -28.72 -22.00
C GLY A 61 1.99 -28.03 -21.17
N ARG A 62 1.50 -26.85 -21.57
CA ARG A 62 0.43 -26.07 -20.91
C ARG A 62 0.71 -25.85 -19.42
N LYS A 63 1.96 -25.52 -19.09
CA LYS A 63 2.45 -25.35 -17.70
C LYS A 63 2.81 -23.91 -17.37
N SER A 64 3.20 -23.07 -18.32
CA SER A 64 3.58 -21.68 -18.06
C SER A 64 3.04 -20.71 -19.11
N GLN A 65 2.99 -19.42 -18.78
CA GLN A 65 2.82 -18.34 -19.75
C GLN A 65 3.18 -16.99 -19.12
N SER A 66 3.84 -16.13 -19.89
CA SER A 66 4.15 -14.75 -19.51
C SER A 66 3.13 -13.79 -20.10
N PHE A 67 2.76 -12.77 -19.34
CA PHE A 67 1.82 -11.73 -19.75
C PHE A 67 2.39 -10.35 -19.44
N ASN A 68 2.17 -9.40 -20.35
CA ASN A 68 2.49 -8.00 -20.13
C ASN A 68 1.24 -7.28 -19.65
N VAL A 69 1.32 -6.66 -18.48
CA VAL A 69 0.20 -5.95 -17.84
C VAL A 69 0.53 -4.47 -17.75
N THR A 70 -0.38 -3.62 -18.23
CA THR A 70 -0.35 -2.18 -18.03
C THR A 70 -1.55 -1.78 -17.17
N LEU A 71 -1.30 -1.01 -16.10
CA LEU A 71 -2.38 -0.56 -15.19
C LEU A 71 -3.16 0.63 -15.74
N ARG A 72 -2.50 1.46 -16.56
CA ARG A 72 -3.08 2.60 -17.25
C ARG A 72 -3.18 2.31 -18.74
N PRO A 73 -4.13 2.91 -19.46
CA PRO A 73 -4.27 2.72 -20.89
C PRO A 73 -3.00 3.13 -21.65
N PRO A 74 -2.67 2.44 -22.77
CA PRO A 74 -1.44 2.68 -23.54
C PRO A 74 -1.36 4.09 -24.16
N TYR A 75 -2.49 4.79 -24.31
CA TYR A 75 -2.55 6.13 -24.88
C TYR A 75 -2.22 7.27 -23.90
N GLU A 76 -2.01 6.98 -22.60
CA GLU A 76 -1.65 8.01 -21.62
C GLU A 76 -0.15 8.38 -21.69
N ILE A 77 0.13 9.68 -21.61
CA ILE A 77 1.49 10.23 -21.53
C ILE A 77 1.78 10.67 -20.09
N PRO A 78 2.91 10.29 -19.48
CA PRO A 78 3.92 9.38 -20.02
C PRO A 78 3.42 7.93 -20.07
N ALA A 79 3.97 7.19 -21.04
CA ALA A 79 3.60 5.81 -21.35
C ALA A 79 3.49 4.95 -20.08
N PRO A 80 2.47 4.09 -19.98
CA PRO A 80 2.27 3.27 -18.79
C PRO A 80 3.42 2.30 -18.60
N ARG A 81 3.79 2.10 -17.34
CA ARG A 81 4.76 1.07 -16.98
C ARG A 81 4.17 -0.31 -17.30
N VAL A 82 4.95 -1.11 -18.01
CA VAL A 82 4.65 -2.51 -18.30
C VAL A 82 5.17 -3.38 -17.15
N TYR A 83 4.31 -4.27 -16.65
CA TYR A 83 4.65 -5.28 -15.64
C TYR A 83 4.58 -6.66 -16.29
N GLN A 84 5.70 -7.38 -16.27
CA GLN A 84 5.73 -8.76 -16.72
C GLN A 84 5.24 -9.69 -15.62
N VAL A 85 4.25 -10.53 -15.93
CA VAL A 85 3.66 -11.50 -15.01
C VAL A 85 3.85 -12.90 -15.57
N ASP A 86 4.62 -13.72 -14.87
CA ASP A 86 4.85 -15.11 -15.23
C ASP A 86 3.95 -16.04 -14.40
N ILE A 87 3.15 -16.85 -15.08
CA ILE A 87 2.23 -17.80 -14.45
C ILE A 87 2.75 -19.21 -14.72
N ARG A 88 2.83 -20.03 -13.67
CA ARG A 88 3.30 -21.42 -13.77
C ARG A 88 2.47 -22.38 -12.92
N LEU A 89 2.05 -23.50 -13.51
CA LEU A 89 1.47 -24.62 -12.79
C LEU A 89 2.54 -25.35 -11.98
N VAL A 90 2.36 -25.45 -10.66
CA VAL A 90 3.27 -26.21 -9.79
C VAL A 90 2.59 -27.35 -9.03
N GLY A 91 1.26 -27.40 -8.92
CA GLY A 91 0.63 -28.43 -8.11
C GLY A 91 -0.89 -28.41 -8.12
N HIS A 92 -1.48 -29.32 -7.36
CA HIS A 92 -2.93 -29.46 -7.20
C HIS A 92 -3.26 -29.57 -5.71
N VAL A 93 -4.35 -28.92 -5.30
CA VAL A 93 -4.90 -29.00 -3.95
C VAL A 93 -6.13 -29.89 -4.02
N ASN A 94 -6.19 -30.94 -3.21
CA ASN A 94 -7.34 -31.83 -3.21
C ASN A 94 -8.42 -31.33 -2.23
N PRO A 95 -9.56 -30.79 -2.69
CA PRO A 95 -10.61 -30.31 -1.78
C PRO A 95 -11.30 -31.45 -1.01
N VAL A 96 -11.15 -32.71 -1.47
CA VAL A 96 -11.74 -33.88 -0.80
C VAL A 96 -11.08 -34.10 0.56
N THR A 97 -9.77 -33.86 0.67
CA THR A 97 -9.01 -34.01 1.93
C THR A 97 -9.61 -33.16 3.05
N LEU A 98 -9.98 -31.91 2.76
CA LEU A 98 -10.62 -31.03 3.75
C LEU A 98 -12.00 -31.55 4.16
N LYS A 99 -12.79 -32.08 3.22
CA LYS A 99 -14.11 -32.67 3.50
C LYS A 99 -13.99 -33.95 4.35
N GLN A 100 -13.02 -34.81 4.04
CA GLN A 100 -12.74 -36.02 4.79
C GLN A 100 -12.27 -35.69 6.21
N TYR A 101 -11.40 -34.68 6.36
CA TYR A 101 -10.98 -34.18 7.66
C TYR A 101 -12.16 -33.68 8.50
N CYS A 102 -13.05 -32.85 7.94
CA CYS A 102 -14.24 -32.38 8.66
C CYS A 102 -15.17 -33.52 9.08
N LYS A 103 -15.17 -34.64 8.34
CA LYS A 103 -15.93 -35.86 8.68
C LYS A 103 -15.22 -36.79 9.66
N GLY A 104 -14.03 -36.45 10.15
CA GLY A 104 -13.24 -37.31 11.03
C GLY A 104 -12.62 -38.53 10.34
N GLN A 105 -12.55 -38.53 9.00
CA GLN A 105 -12.01 -39.66 8.23
C GLN A 105 -10.47 -39.62 8.10
N ILE A 106 -9.86 -38.46 8.40
CA ILE A 106 -8.41 -38.23 8.34
C ILE A 106 -8.02 -37.36 9.52
N SER A 107 -6.92 -37.69 10.21
CA SER A 107 -6.43 -36.96 11.38
C SER A 107 -5.21 -36.05 11.10
N ALA A 108 -4.58 -36.17 9.93
CA ALA A 108 -3.38 -35.43 9.57
C ALA A 108 -3.69 -33.95 9.23
N VAL A 109 -3.50 -33.07 10.21
CA VAL A 109 -3.74 -31.61 10.08
C VAL A 109 -2.82 -30.94 9.04
N ASN A 110 -1.63 -31.47 8.82
CA ASN A 110 -0.68 -30.89 7.86
C ASN A 110 -1.19 -30.95 6.41
N ASP A 111 -2.04 -31.93 6.09
CA ASP A 111 -2.54 -32.15 4.73
C ASP A 111 -3.69 -31.20 4.35
N ILE A 112 -4.31 -30.53 5.34
CA ILE A 112 -5.44 -29.63 5.09
C ILE A 112 -5.03 -28.15 4.93
N VAL A 113 -3.83 -27.77 5.38
CA VAL A 113 -3.36 -26.38 5.31
C VAL A 113 -3.37 -25.83 3.87
N PRO A 114 -2.88 -26.57 2.85
CA PRO A 114 -2.97 -26.12 1.46
C PRO A 114 -4.42 -25.94 0.96
N SER A 115 -5.36 -26.67 1.55
CA SER A 115 -6.79 -26.60 1.22
C SER A 115 -7.52 -25.42 1.86
N LEU A 116 -7.05 -24.94 3.01
CA LEU A 116 -7.63 -23.78 3.71
C LEU A 116 -7.19 -22.43 3.11
N ALA A 117 -5.93 -22.35 2.65
CA ALA A 117 -5.36 -21.12 2.09
C ALA A 117 -6.22 -20.47 0.97
N PRO A 118 -6.65 -21.18 -0.09
CA PRO A 118 -7.49 -20.59 -1.14
C PRO A 118 -8.83 -20.09 -0.62
N LEU A 119 -9.40 -20.74 0.41
CA LEU A 119 -10.66 -20.33 1.01
C LEU A 119 -10.50 -19.01 1.78
N HIS A 120 -9.43 -18.86 2.57
CA HIS A 120 -9.11 -17.59 3.24
C HIS A 120 -8.89 -16.45 2.24
N LEU A 121 -8.21 -16.74 1.13
CA LEU A 121 -7.96 -15.76 0.09
C LEU A 121 -9.24 -15.35 -0.63
N ALA A 122 -10.10 -16.30 -0.96
CA ALA A 122 -11.38 -16.02 -1.61
C ALA A 122 -12.26 -15.09 -0.76
N LEU A 123 -12.34 -15.37 0.54
CA LEU A 123 -13.07 -14.55 1.51
C LEU A 123 -12.55 -13.10 1.55
N GLN A 124 -11.24 -12.89 1.36
CA GLN A 124 -10.58 -11.59 1.49
C GLN A 124 -10.32 -10.89 0.14
N ALA A 125 -10.57 -11.55 -1.00
CA ALA A 125 -10.13 -11.11 -2.32
C ALA A 125 -10.67 -9.72 -2.69
N LYS A 126 -11.97 -9.48 -2.51
CA LYS A 126 -12.61 -8.19 -2.82
C LYS A 126 -12.29 -7.11 -1.76
N PRO A 127 -12.44 -7.37 -0.45
CA PRO A 127 -12.13 -6.37 0.57
C PRO A 127 -10.68 -5.85 0.52
N LYS A 128 -9.68 -6.71 0.29
CA LYS A 128 -8.26 -6.31 0.25
C LYS A 128 -7.89 -5.35 -0.89
N LEU A 129 -8.75 -5.20 -1.90
CA LEU A 129 -8.54 -4.23 -2.97
C LEU A 129 -8.92 -2.80 -2.55
N SER A 130 -9.92 -2.67 -1.68
CA SER A 130 -10.47 -1.37 -1.26
C SER A 130 -9.96 -0.96 0.13
N LEU A 131 -9.97 -1.88 1.08
CA LEU A 131 -9.70 -1.61 2.49
C LEU A 131 -8.21 -1.75 2.84
N PRO A 132 -7.69 -0.93 3.78
CA PRO A 132 -6.45 -1.23 4.46
C PRO A 132 -6.54 -2.58 5.20
N PHE A 133 -5.43 -3.32 5.23
CA PHE A 133 -5.40 -4.63 5.88
C PHE A 133 -4.06 -4.93 6.53
N TYR A 134 -4.11 -5.76 7.57
CA TYR A 134 -2.95 -6.36 8.22
C TYR A 134 -3.25 -7.83 8.47
N ALA A 135 -2.41 -8.72 7.93
CA ALA A 135 -2.64 -10.16 7.95
C ALA A 135 -4.03 -10.56 7.43
N ARG A 136 -4.94 -10.95 8.33
CA ARG A 136 -6.33 -11.34 8.06
C ARG A 136 -7.37 -10.32 8.56
N SER A 137 -6.92 -9.22 9.16
CA SER A 137 -7.76 -8.12 9.61
C SER A 137 -7.93 -7.09 8.51
N LEU A 138 -9.15 -6.62 8.33
CA LEU A 138 -9.56 -5.60 7.38
C LEU A 138 -10.08 -4.40 8.17
N LEU A 139 -9.56 -3.21 7.88
CA LEU A 139 -9.90 -1.99 8.61
C LEU A 139 -10.85 -1.13 7.78
N THR A 140 -11.81 -0.50 8.45
CA THR A 140 -12.83 0.34 7.81
C THR A 140 -12.74 1.76 8.31
N ASP A 141 -13.10 2.72 7.46
CA ASP A 141 -13.17 4.15 7.75
C ASP A 141 -14.52 4.57 8.37
N ARG A 142 -15.38 3.61 8.73
CA ARG A 142 -16.71 3.89 9.28
C ARG A 142 -16.70 4.23 10.76
N GLU A 143 -15.80 3.61 11.51
CA GLU A 143 -15.64 3.81 12.95
C GLU A 143 -14.19 4.20 13.21
N VAL A 144 -13.97 5.52 13.19
CA VAL A 144 -12.66 6.15 13.40
C VAL A 144 -12.67 6.91 14.71
N ARG A 145 -11.66 6.70 15.54
CA ARG A 145 -11.48 7.41 16.81
C ARG A 145 -10.11 8.08 16.85
N PRO A 146 -10.01 9.42 16.98
CA PRO A 146 -8.72 10.07 17.16
C PRO A 146 -8.11 9.62 18.50
N LEU A 147 -6.85 9.18 18.47
CA LEU A 147 -6.08 8.87 19.69
C LEU A 147 -5.28 10.09 20.16
N GLY A 148 -5.03 11.04 19.26
CA GLY A 148 -4.14 12.18 19.48
C GLY A 148 -2.74 11.91 18.93
N GLY A 149 -1.87 12.93 18.96
CA GLY A 149 -0.47 12.80 18.53
C GLY A 149 -0.30 12.32 17.08
N GLY A 150 -1.22 12.71 16.18
CA GLY A 150 -1.19 12.30 14.77
C GLY A 150 -1.62 10.84 14.52
N ILE A 151 -2.29 10.20 15.47
CA ILE A 151 -2.77 8.81 15.38
C ILE A 151 -4.30 8.78 15.47
N GLU A 152 -4.91 7.95 14.63
CA GLU A 152 -6.34 7.60 14.72
C GLU A 152 -6.51 6.07 14.70
N LEU A 153 -7.49 5.56 15.44
CA LEU A 153 -7.83 4.16 15.48
C LEU A 153 -8.97 3.89 14.51
N TRP A 154 -8.79 2.92 13.62
CA TRP A 154 -9.83 2.43 12.74
C TRP A 154 -10.32 1.08 13.25
N ARG A 155 -11.63 0.95 13.46
CA ARG A 155 -12.23 -0.37 13.70
C ARG A 155 -12.38 -1.11 12.39
N GLY A 156 -12.28 -2.42 12.49
CA GLY A 156 -12.44 -3.36 11.41
C GLY A 156 -12.81 -4.72 11.95
N TYR A 157 -12.56 -5.73 11.12
CA TYR A 157 -12.86 -7.11 11.47
C TYR A 157 -11.73 -8.05 11.04
N PHE A 158 -11.44 -9.00 11.90
CA PHE A 158 -10.65 -10.18 11.60
C PHE A 158 -11.56 -11.26 11.04
N GLN A 159 -11.11 -11.97 10.01
CA GLN A 159 -11.85 -13.11 9.47
C GLN A 159 -10.94 -14.30 9.15
N SER A 160 -11.38 -15.50 9.55
CA SER A 160 -10.67 -16.75 9.27
C SER A 160 -11.63 -17.92 9.11
N ILE A 161 -11.30 -18.84 8.22
CA ILE A 161 -12.03 -20.11 8.07
C ILE A 161 -11.31 -21.18 8.89
N ARG A 162 -12.03 -21.90 9.73
CA ARG A 162 -11.49 -22.98 10.56
C ARG A 162 -12.24 -24.28 10.26
N PRO A 163 -11.56 -25.43 10.19
CA PRO A 163 -12.25 -26.70 10.14
C PRO A 163 -12.94 -26.96 11.48
N GLY A 164 -14.20 -27.38 11.44
CA GLY A 164 -14.97 -27.83 12.59
C GLY A 164 -15.51 -29.23 12.35
N VAL A 165 -16.19 -29.79 13.35
CA VAL A 165 -16.86 -31.09 13.21
C VAL A 165 -17.96 -30.97 12.16
N SER A 166 -17.86 -31.80 11.12
CA SER A 166 -18.80 -31.87 9.98
C SER A 166 -19.00 -30.57 9.18
N SER A 167 -18.20 -29.53 9.42
CA SER A 167 -18.43 -28.20 8.81
C SER A 167 -17.16 -27.35 8.74
N LEU A 168 -17.22 -26.27 7.97
CA LEU A 168 -16.24 -25.19 8.02
C LEU A 168 -16.87 -24.01 8.77
N LEU A 169 -16.13 -23.46 9.72
CA LEU A 169 -16.55 -22.34 10.54
C LEU A 169 -15.89 -21.05 10.04
N LEU A 170 -16.69 -20.01 9.85
CA LEU A 170 -16.18 -18.65 9.64
C LEU A 170 -16.09 -17.95 10.99
N ASN A 171 -14.87 -17.75 11.48
CA ASN A 171 -14.61 -16.94 12.66
C ASN A 171 -14.47 -15.46 12.26
N VAL A 172 -15.32 -14.61 12.84
CA VAL A 172 -15.29 -13.16 12.67
C VAL A 172 -15.13 -12.51 14.05
N ASP A 173 -14.16 -11.63 14.17
CA ASP A 173 -13.89 -10.91 15.42
C ASP A 173 -13.61 -9.44 15.13
N ILE A 174 -13.79 -8.57 16.12
CA ILE A 174 -13.46 -7.16 16.02
C ILE A 174 -11.94 -7.01 15.97
N SER A 175 -11.46 -6.13 15.10
CA SER A 175 -10.06 -5.73 15.09
C SER A 175 -9.94 -4.22 15.09
N THR A 176 -8.90 -3.69 15.72
CA THR A 176 -8.59 -2.27 15.70
C THR A 176 -7.18 -2.09 15.15
N GLY A 177 -7.01 -1.14 14.24
CA GLY A 177 -5.71 -0.80 13.69
C GLY A 177 -5.41 0.68 13.89
N ALA A 178 -4.17 0.99 14.26
CA ALA A 178 -3.69 2.36 14.33
C ALA A 178 -3.28 2.86 12.94
N MET A 179 -3.81 4.01 12.57
CA MET A 179 -3.54 4.71 11.32
C MET A 179 -2.87 6.05 11.61
N TYR A 180 -2.08 6.53 10.65
CA TYR A 180 -1.70 7.94 10.64
C TYR A 180 -2.95 8.79 10.43
N ALA A 181 -3.17 9.78 11.30
CA ALA A 181 -4.24 10.74 11.12
C ALA A 181 -4.01 11.51 9.81
N PRO A 182 -5.03 11.64 8.94
CA PRO A 182 -4.95 12.47 7.74
C PRO A 182 -4.95 13.94 8.14
N GLY A 183 -4.25 14.78 7.37
CA GLY A 183 -4.23 16.21 7.66
C GLY A 183 -3.02 16.96 7.11
N PRO A 184 -3.01 18.30 7.26
CA PRO A 184 -1.85 19.13 6.98
C PRO A 184 -0.66 18.67 7.81
N MET A 185 0.46 18.36 7.15
CA MET A 185 1.62 17.78 7.82
C MET A 185 2.24 18.75 8.83
N ILE A 186 2.20 20.06 8.54
CA ILE A 186 2.69 21.09 9.46
C ILE A 186 1.98 21.03 10.81
N GLN A 187 0.64 20.90 10.82
CA GLN A 187 -0.15 20.80 12.05
C GLN A 187 0.13 19.48 12.79
N LEU A 188 0.17 18.37 12.05
CA LEU A 188 0.42 17.05 12.64
C LEU A 188 1.82 16.99 13.29
N CYS A 189 2.84 17.53 12.63
CA CYS A 189 4.20 17.56 13.17
C CYS A 189 4.29 18.42 14.43
N SER A 190 3.70 19.63 14.45
CA SER A 190 3.65 20.45 15.67
C SER A 190 2.98 19.70 16.81
N GLN A 191 1.83 19.05 16.57
CA GLN A 191 1.12 18.25 17.58
C GLN A 191 1.95 17.07 18.13
N ILE A 192 2.68 16.35 17.26
CA ILE A 192 3.55 15.23 17.67
C ILE A 192 4.72 15.68 18.54
N LEU A 193 5.20 16.90 18.33
CA LEU A 193 6.24 17.52 19.14
C LEU A 193 5.69 18.22 20.40
N GLY A 194 4.37 18.24 20.60
CA GLY A 194 3.73 18.92 21.73
C GLY A 194 3.57 20.43 21.56
N GLY A 195 3.88 20.96 20.37
CA GLY A 195 3.69 22.37 20.01
C GLY A 195 2.29 22.64 19.45
N GLN A 196 1.85 23.89 19.58
CA GLN A 196 0.63 24.41 18.94
C GLN A 196 0.93 25.33 17.75
N ASP A 197 2.15 25.88 17.69
CA ASP A 197 2.58 26.85 16.68
C ASP A 197 3.43 26.17 15.59
N PRO A 198 3.19 26.42 14.30
CA PRO A 198 4.10 26.08 13.22
C PRO A 198 5.57 26.48 13.45
N ALA A 199 5.83 27.60 14.17
CA ALA A 199 7.18 28.05 14.46
C ALA A 199 8.04 27.03 15.24
N THR A 200 7.41 26.07 15.93
CA THR A 200 8.14 24.96 16.58
C THR A 200 8.86 24.04 15.60
N LEU A 201 8.52 24.12 14.31
CA LEU A 201 9.14 23.35 13.23
C LEU A 201 10.26 24.12 12.52
N THR A 202 10.65 25.27 13.05
CA THR A 202 11.80 26.05 12.55
C THR A 202 13.09 25.57 13.24
N PRO A 203 14.11 25.13 12.48
CA PRO A 203 15.41 24.76 13.03
C PRO A 203 16.03 25.90 13.84
N GLY A 204 16.57 25.58 15.03
CA GLY A 204 17.25 26.55 15.89
C GLY A 204 16.34 27.38 16.80
N ILE A 205 15.01 27.38 16.59
CA ILE A 205 14.05 28.01 17.51
C ILE A 205 13.46 26.96 18.45
N GLY A 206 12.77 25.97 17.88
CA GLY A 206 12.05 24.94 18.64
C GLY A 206 12.28 23.51 18.17
N LEU A 207 13.00 23.32 17.06
CA LEU A 207 13.22 22.02 16.45
C LEU A 207 14.67 21.56 16.62
N SER A 208 14.87 20.48 17.36
CA SER A 208 16.18 19.82 17.49
C SER A 208 16.35 18.67 16.48
N ASP A 209 17.60 18.23 16.26
CA ASP A 209 17.87 17.04 15.44
C ASP A 209 17.17 15.77 15.97
N ARG A 210 16.97 15.70 17.30
CA ARG A 210 16.23 14.60 17.94
C ARG A 210 14.75 14.62 17.54
N ASP A 211 14.16 15.81 17.40
CA ASP A 211 12.77 15.98 16.97
C ASP A 211 12.58 15.61 15.51
N CYS A 212 13.51 16.02 14.63
CA CYS A 212 13.56 15.57 13.24
C CYS A 212 13.58 14.04 13.15
N LEU A 213 14.42 13.39 13.97
CA LEU A 213 14.50 11.93 14.02
C LEU A 213 13.22 11.30 14.58
N LYS A 214 12.57 11.92 15.58
CA LYS A 214 11.28 11.50 16.12
C LYS A 214 10.20 11.53 15.03
N LEU A 215 10.08 12.63 14.29
CA LEU A 215 9.15 12.77 13.17
C LEU A 215 9.44 11.76 12.06
N GLN A 216 10.71 11.57 11.68
CA GLN A 216 11.09 10.58 10.66
C GLN A 216 10.74 9.15 11.08
N ARG A 217 10.94 8.82 12.38
CA ARG A 217 10.58 7.51 12.92
C ARG A 217 9.06 7.32 12.99
N PHE A 218 8.34 8.36 13.37
CA PHE A 218 6.88 8.37 13.43
C PHE A 218 6.29 8.15 12.04
N PHE A 219 6.60 9.00 11.07
CA PHE A 219 6.08 8.93 9.70
C PHE A 219 6.77 7.88 8.80
N SER A 220 7.28 6.80 9.39
CA SER A 220 8.04 5.79 8.65
C SER A 220 7.21 5.17 7.53
N ARG A 221 7.63 5.42 6.28
CA ARG A 221 6.95 5.00 5.04
C ARG A 221 5.52 5.54 4.88
N ALA A 222 5.13 6.53 5.66
CA ALA A 222 3.88 7.25 5.44
C ALA A 222 3.94 7.97 4.09
N ARG A 223 2.78 8.13 3.46
CA ARG A 223 2.64 8.82 2.19
C ARG A 223 1.93 10.15 2.38
N PHE A 224 2.29 11.10 1.54
CA PHE A 224 1.70 12.42 1.51
C PHE A 224 1.43 12.84 0.07
N ILE A 225 0.57 13.82 -0.09
CA ILE A 225 0.37 14.56 -1.34
C ILE A 225 0.80 16.01 -1.12
N VAL A 226 1.08 16.70 -2.21
CA VAL A 226 1.42 18.13 -2.17
C VAL A 226 0.14 18.90 -2.53
N VAL A 227 -0.33 19.73 -1.60
CA VAL A 227 -1.45 20.65 -1.77
C VAL A 227 -0.92 22.02 -2.24
N GLY A 228 -1.73 22.79 -2.97
CA GLY A 228 -1.34 24.14 -3.40
C GLY A 228 -0.60 24.27 -4.74
N ARG A 229 -0.41 23.19 -5.52
CA ARG A 229 0.03 23.32 -6.92
C ARG A 229 -1.15 23.72 -7.82
N THR A 230 -1.28 25.00 -8.11
CA THR A 230 -2.03 25.53 -9.25
C THR A 230 -1.10 25.65 -10.46
N HIS A 231 -0.66 24.53 -11.03
CA HIS A 231 -0.16 24.56 -12.40
C HIS A 231 -1.23 24.00 -13.32
N ALA A 232 -1.50 24.77 -14.37
CA ALA A 232 -2.44 24.58 -15.46
C ALA A 232 -2.17 23.30 -16.30
N GLY A 233 -2.21 22.15 -15.64
CA GLY A 233 -2.04 20.84 -16.25
C GLY A 233 -2.16 19.79 -15.17
N GLY A 234 -3.39 19.31 -14.95
CA GLY A 234 -3.86 18.17 -14.15
C GLY A 234 -2.81 17.21 -13.57
N GLY A 235 -1.88 17.72 -12.77
CA GLY A 235 -0.78 16.98 -12.21
C GLY A 235 -1.34 16.12 -11.10
N GLU A 236 -1.63 14.86 -11.46
CA GLU A 236 -2.13 13.83 -10.57
C GLU A 236 -1.48 13.95 -9.18
N ARG A 237 -2.30 14.07 -8.12
CA ARG A 237 -1.89 14.15 -6.71
C ARG A 237 -1.28 12.80 -6.28
N ARG A 238 -0.21 12.37 -6.94
CA ARG A 238 0.44 11.08 -6.74
C ARG A 238 1.01 11.07 -5.32
N PRO A 239 0.58 10.10 -4.50
CA PRO A 239 1.15 9.92 -3.18
C PRO A 239 2.66 9.69 -3.26
N LYS A 240 3.42 10.49 -2.50
CA LYS A 240 4.86 10.37 -2.35
C LYS A 240 5.17 9.76 -0.99
N VAL A 241 6.24 8.98 -0.89
CA VAL A 241 6.66 8.37 0.38
C VAL A 241 7.62 9.30 1.10
N ILE A 242 7.38 9.52 2.40
CA ILE A 242 8.27 10.27 3.28
C ILE A 242 9.54 9.46 3.48
N HIS A 243 10.69 10.06 3.16
CA HIS A 243 12.00 9.44 3.39
C HIS A 243 12.72 10.05 4.59
N ARG A 244 12.80 11.39 4.64
CA ARG A 244 13.43 12.13 5.73
C ARG A 244 12.81 13.53 5.87
N PHE A 245 12.98 14.11 7.05
CA PHE A 245 12.79 15.55 7.28
C PHE A 245 14.14 16.25 7.18
N THR A 246 14.16 17.48 6.67
CA THR A 246 15.40 18.27 6.55
C THR A 246 15.76 18.90 7.89
N THR A 247 17.04 19.22 8.09
CA THR A 247 17.54 19.96 9.27
C THR A 247 17.58 21.48 9.02
N GLN A 248 17.30 21.90 7.79
CA GLN A 248 17.21 23.31 7.38
C GLN A 248 15.78 23.64 6.92
N GLY A 249 15.38 24.90 7.10
CA GLY A 249 14.12 25.45 6.61
C GLY A 249 14.10 25.63 5.09
N ALA A 250 12.91 25.85 4.52
CA ALA A 250 12.75 26.05 3.07
C ALA A 250 13.47 27.31 2.54
N SER A 251 13.61 28.35 3.38
CA SER A 251 14.36 29.60 3.11
C SER A 251 15.85 29.34 2.91
N SER A 252 16.44 28.51 3.77
CA SER A 252 17.88 28.28 3.85
C SER A 252 18.34 27.09 3.01
N LEU A 253 17.46 26.13 2.73
CA LEU A 253 17.79 24.91 2.00
C LEU A 253 17.92 25.21 0.49
N ARG A 254 19.14 25.07 -0.02
CA ARG A 254 19.47 25.30 -1.43
C ARG A 254 19.56 24.01 -2.23
N PHE A 255 19.20 24.09 -3.50
CA PHE A 255 19.37 23.01 -4.47
C PHE A 255 19.57 23.59 -5.88
N THR A 256 20.20 22.79 -6.75
CA THR A 256 20.33 23.14 -8.17
C THR A 256 19.04 22.80 -8.91
N ASN A 257 18.40 23.80 -9.52
CA ASN A 257 17.20 23.60 -10.32
C ASN A 257 17.51 22.92 -11.67
N GLN A 258 16.47 22.60 -12.45
CA GLN A 258 16.63 21.96 -13.77
C GLN A 258 17.37 22.84 -14.79
N GLN A 259 17.46 24.15 -14.55
CA GLN A 259 18.13 25.12 -15.40
C GLN A 259 19.59 25.34 -14.98
N GLY A 260 20.08 24.63 -13.95
CA GLY A 260 21.46 24.74 -13.47
C GLY A 260 21.72 25.86 -12.46
N PHE A 261 20.69 26.62 -12.06
CA PHE A 261 20.84 27.69 -11.06
C PHE A 261 20.64 27.15 -9.65
N GLU A 262 21.49 27.57 -8.71
CA GLU A 262 21.23 27.38 -7.29
C GLU A 262 20.14 28.33 -6.82
N THR A 263 19.09 27.77 -6.21
CA THR A 263 17.99 28.53 -5.61
C THR A 263 17.56 27.87 -4.32
N SER A 264 16.96 28.64 -3.40
CA SER A 264 16.35 28.05 -2.22
C SER A 264 15.03 27.34 -2.56
N VAL A 265 14.59 26.42 -1.70
CA VAL A 265 13.27 25.80 -1.87
C VAL A 265 12.17 26.86 -1.86
N SER A 266 12.25 27.85 -0.96
CA SER A 266 11.26 28.93 -0.88
C SER A 266 11.20 29.78 -2.16
N GLU A 267 12.36 30.20 -2.70
CA GLU A 267 12.46 30.97 -3.95
C GLU A 267 11.93 30.17 -5.14
N HIS A 268 12.27 28.88 -5.22
CA HIS A 268 11.77 28.02 -6.29
C HIS A 268 10.24 27.96 -6.29
N PHE A 269 9.62 27.72 -5.13
CA PHE A 269 8.15 27.67 -5.06
C PHE A 269 7.51 29.04 -5.31
N SER A 270 8.16 30.14 -4.88
CA SER A 270 7.72 31.50 -5.21
C SER A 270 7.74 31.77 -6.72
N SER A 271 8.79 31.31 -7.43
CA SER A 271 8.90 31.40 -8.89
C SER A 271 7.79 30.62 -9.63
N LEU A 272 7.21 29.62 -8.97
CA LEU A 272 6.07 28.83 -9.46
C LEU A 272 4.71 29.43 -9.06
N GLY A 273 4.69 30.62 -8.46
CA GLY A 273 3.46 31.30 -8.01
C GLY A 273 2.90 30.77 -6.69
N VAL A 274 3.71 30.06 -5.89
CA VAL A 274 3.30 29.55 -4.57
C VAL A 274 4.07 30.29 -3.47
N THR A 275 3.39 31.19 -2.76
CA THR A 275 3.96 31.92 -1.62
C THR A 275 3.84 31.10 -0.35
N LEU A 276 4.98 30.81 0.28
CA LEU A 276 5.02 30.07 1.54
C LEU A 276 4.71 31.00 2.71
N SER A 277 3.87 30.56 3.65
CA SER A 277 3.56 31.33 4.87
C SER A 277 4.61 31.11 5.96
N HIS A 278 5.23 29.93 5.99
CA HIS A 278 6.25 29.55 6.96
C HIS A 278 7.53 29.07 6.24
N PRO A 279 8.24 29.96 5.52
CA PRO A 279 9.43 29.57 4.75
C PRO A 279 10.59 29.07 5.64
N GLU A 280 10.61 29.44 6.93
CA GLU A 280 11.64 29.01 7.89
C GLU A 280 11.44 27.56 8.39
N CYS A 281 10.26 26.97 8.17
CA CYS A 281 9.97 25.60 8.60
C CYS A 281 10.71 24.55 7.75
N ILE A 282 10.97 23.39 8.38
CA ILE A 282 11.58 22.23 7.71
C ILE A 282 10.80 21.74 6.48
N CYS A 283 11.49 20.95 5.66
CA CYS A 283 10.95 20.32 4.48
C CYS A 283 10.90 18.79 4.62
N VAL A 284 10.09 18.18 3.75
CA VAL A 284 9.99 16.73 3.57
C VAL A 284 10.75 16.33 2.32
N GLN A 285 11.63 15.35 2.44
CA GLN A 285 12.33 14.79 1.30
C GLN A 285 11.85 13.37 0.97
N THR A 286 11.79 13.10 -0.33
CA THR A 286 11.51 11.79 -0.90
C THR A 286 12.79 11.01 -1.19
N SER A 287 12.68 9.68 -1.39
CA SER A 287 13.83 8.84 -1.74
C SER A 287 14.48 9.20 -3.07
N ALA A 288 13.78 9.92 -3.95
CA ALA A 288 14.30 10.40 -5.23
C ALA A 288 15.08 11.72 -5.11
N GLY A 289 15.24 12.27 -3.91
CA GLY A 289 15.94 13.54 -3.69
C GLY A 289 15.03 14.77 -3.73
N ALA A 290 13.80 14.66 -4.27
CA ALA A 290 12.88 15.79 -4.32
C ALA A 290 12.44 16.23 -2.92
N VAL A 291 12.44 17.55 -2.70
CA VAL A 291 12.15 18.22 -1.43
C VAL A 291 10.87 19.07 -1.55
N TYR A 292 10.05 19.05 -0.51
CA TYR A 292 8.77 19.77 -0.45
C TYR A 292 8.64 20.50 0.89
N PRO A 293 8.26 21.79 0.92
CA PRO A 293 7.92 22.50 2.14
C PRO A 293 6.83 21.76 2.93
N ILE A 294 6.99 21.65 4.25
CA ILE A 294 6.06 20.88 5.08
C ILE A 294 4.63 21.46 5.08
N GLU A 295 4.50 22.78 4.93
CA GLU A 295 3.21 23.48 4.80
C GLU A 295 2.40 23.06 3.57
N LEU A 296 3.07 22.64 2.48
CA LEU A 296 2.41 22.17 1.27
C LEU A 296 2.11 20.66 1.32
N CYS A 297 2.46 19.97 2.41
CA CYS A 297 2.33 18.52 2.50
C CYS A 297 1.06 18.12 3.27
N TYR A 298 0.33 17.12 2.76
CA TYR A 298 -0.87 16.57 3.40
C TYR A 298 -0.77 15.04 3.52
N ILE A 299 -0.92 14.50 4.73
CA ILE A 299 -0.94 13.05 4.99
C ILE A 299 -2.26 12.48 4.49
N ILE A 300 -2.20 11.48 3.60
CA ILE A 300 -3.40 10.85 3.07
C ILE A 300 -4.00 9.84 4.07
N PRO A 301 -5.34 9.63 4.06
CA PRO A 301 -6.02 8.72 4.99
C PRO A 301 -5.73 7.24 4.70
N GLY A 302 -6.12 6.37 5.64
CA GLY A 302 -6.11 4.91 5.46
C GLY A 302 -4.71 4.29 5.43
N GLN A 303 -3.76 4.91 6.14
CA GLN A 303 -2.38 4.48 6.19
C GLN A 303 -2.04 3.82 7.52
N LEU A 304 -1.97 2.49 7.50
CA LEU A 304 -1.65 1.68 8.68
C LEU A 304 -0.25 1.97 9.21
N MET A 305 -0.16 2.23 10.50
CA MET A 305 1.09 2.27 11.24
C MET A 305 1.58 0.84 11.48
N ARG A 306 2.79 0.53 10.98
CA ARG A 306 3.38 -0.83 11.08
C ARG A 306 4.38 -0.99 12.21
N ARG A 307 4.76 0.11 12.86
CA ARG A 307 5.66 0.11 14.01
C ARG A 307 4.85 0.10 15.30
N SER A 308 5.50 -0.26 16.40
CA SER A 308 4.90 -0.10 17.73
C SER A 308 4.44 1.34 17.90
N LEU A 309 3.30 1.51 18.55
CA LEU A 309 2.86 2.83 18.98
C LEU A 309 3.95 3.42 19.91
N PRO A 310 4.26 4.71 19.74
CA PRO A 310 5.16 5.42 20.64
C PRO A 310 4.59 5.53 22.06
#